data_AF-A0A6N8HLG2-F1
#
_entry.id   AF-A0A6N8HLG2-F1
#
_cell.length_a   1.000
_cell.length_b   1.000
_cell.length_c   1.000
_cell.angle_alpha   90.00
_cell.angle_beta   90.00
_cell.angle_gamma   90.00
#
_symmetry.space_group_name_H-M   'P 1'
#
loop_
_entity.id
_entity.type
_entity.pdbx_description
1 polymer ?
#
loop_
_entity_poly.entity_id
_entity_poly.type
_entity_poly.pdbx_seq_one_letter_code
_entity_poly.pdbx_strand_id
1 'polypeptide(L)'
;MISLIQTAEGALNETHAILQRMRELAVQSSNDTNTDTDRAELQKEVDQLASALTDISKDTQFNEKDLLTGDFEATFHVGANQGQNLSVAIDDMGADSLKAGFVEKVAEQESGELEAGNTYSVVSFKATDIMDDGTEAGVGVEDAKYALKDNDGNFVAVSKDGKTYTDLNAPVSDLKDAKVAETSPKEVTFTNAVKNGSVSVANSATSGKLDLEATGGIYIGEQADADKAITTIQSAIDTVSAERSKLGAVQNRLDHTINNLGASAENLTAAESRIRDVDYDLVAA
;
A
#
# COMPACT_ATOMS: atom_id res chain seq x y z
N MET A 1 -15.41 -15.25 -16.26
CA MET A 1 -14.13 -15.92 -15.94
C MET A 1 -12.97 -15.17 -16.57
N ILE A 2 -12.90 -15.12 -17.91
CA ILE A 2 -11.86 -14.34 -18.63
C ILE A 2 -11.92 -12.86 -18.24
N SER A 3 -13.11 -12.25 -18.20
CA SER A 3 -13.25 -10.84 -17.82
C SER A 3 -12.76 -10.52 -16.41
N LEU A 4 -12.91 -11.46 -15.46
CA LEU A 4 -12.42 -11.27 -14.08
C LEU A 4 -10.90 -11.25 -14.05
N ILE A 5 -10.27 -12.21 -14.73
CA ILE A 5 -8.80 -12.29 -14.81
C ILE A 5 -8.24 -11.07 -15.55
N GLN A 6 -8.90 -10.61 -16.61
CA GLN A 6 -8.52 -9.40 -17.32
C GLN A 6 -8.64 -8.14 -16.46
N THR A 7 -9.68 -8.03 -15.62
CA THR A 7 -9.80 -6.92 -14.65
C THR A 7 -8.63 -6.93 -13.67
N ALA A 8 -8.33 -8.09 -13.08
CA ALA A 8 -7.18 -8.23 -12.17
C ALA A 8 -5.85 -7.93 -12.87
N GLU A 9 -5.60 -8.52 -14.04
CA GLU A 9 -4.36 -8.31 -14.80
C GLU A 9 -4.16 -6.84 -15.23
N GLY A 10 -5.26 -6.17 -15.60
CA GLY A 10 -5.24 -4.74 -15.91
C GLY A 10 -4.80 -3.89 -14.71
N ALA A 11 -5.38 -4.16 -13.53
CA ALA A 11 -5.00 -3.48 -12.30
C ALA A 11 -3.54 -3.77 -11.91
N LEU A 12 -3.08 -5.03 -12.00
CA LEU A 12 -1.70 -5.39 -11.72
C LEU A 12 -0.69 -4.78 -12.70
N ASN A 13 -1.10 -4.49 -13.93
CA ASN A 13 -0.25 -3.77 -14.88
C ASN A 13 -0.03 -2.32 -14.43
N GLU A 14 -1.06 -1.68 -13.87
CA GLU A 14 -0.95 -0.34 -13.28
C GLU A 14 -0.10 -0.36 -12.00
N THR A 15 -0.34 -1.32 -11.10
CA THR A 15 0.50 -1.55 -9.91
C THR A 15 1.99 -1.69 -10.30
N HIS A 16 2.28 -2.48 -11.33
CA HIS A 16 3.64 -2.64 -11.84
C HIS A 16 4.21 -1.32 -12.39
N ALA A 17 3.45 -0.56 -13.17
CA ALA A 17 3.89 0.74 -13.70
C ALA A 17 4.20 1.75 -12.59
N ILE A 18 3.35 1.82 -11.57
CA ILE A 18 3.54 2.66 -10.39
C ILE A 18 4.80 2.27 -9.63
N LEU A 19 5.02 0.97 -9.39
CA LEU A 19 6.24 0.51 -8.70
C LEU A 19 7.51 0.81 -9.50
N GLN A 20 7.48 0.70 -10.83
CA GLN A 20 8.61 1.13 -11.67
C GLN A 20 8.87 2.64 -11.52
N ARG A 21 7.81 3.46 -11.49
CA ARG A 21 7.94 4.90 -11.24
C ARG A 21 8.52 5.19 -9.85
N MET A 22 8.05 4.52 -8.80
CA MET A 22 8.62 4.64 -7.45
C MET A 22 10.11 4.27 -7.44
N ARG A 23 10.50 3.24 -8.18
CA ARG A 23 11.91 2.83 -8.31
C ARG A 23 12.75 3.90 -9.00
N GLU A 24 12.25 4.52 -10.05
CA GLU A 24 12.91 5.65 -10.71
C GLU A 24 13.13 6.82 -9.75
N LEU A 25 12.12 7.17 -8.96
CA LEU A 25 12.22 8.25 -7.97
C LEU A 25 13.21 7.92 -6.85
N ALA A 26 13.26 6.66 -6.39
CA ALA A 26 14.24 6.21 -5.41
C ALA A 26 15.66 6.27 -5.96
N VAL A 27 15.89 5.86 -7.22
CA VAL A 27 17.18 6.01 -7.91
C VAL A 27 17.54 7.48 -8.10
N GLN A 28 16.57 8.31 -8.48
CA GLN A 28 16.77 9.75 -8.63
C GLN A 28 17.22 10.35 -7.30
N SER A 29 16.52 10.04 -6.20
CA SER A 29 16.88 10.48 -4.87
C SER A 29 18.28 9.98 -4.48
N SER A 30 18.61 8.70 -4.66
CA SER A 30 19.91 8.12 -4.26
C SER A 30 21.15 8.88 -4.77
N ASN A 31 21.06 9.67 -5.84
CA ASN A 31 22.17 10.51 -6.30
C ASN A 31 22.55 11.62 -5.30
N ASP A 32 23.84 11.76 -5.00
CA ASP A 32 24.41 12.73 -4.04
C ASP A 32 24.20 14.21 -4.43
N THR A 33 23.89 14.50 -5.69
CA THR A 33 23.72 15.87 -6.17
C THR A 33 22.36 16.48 -5.82
N ASN A 34 21.41 15.69 -5.33
CA ASN A 34 20.11 16.21 -4.90
C ASN A 34 20.21 16.93 -3.57
N THR A 35 19.56 18.09 -3.47
CA THR A 35 19.36 18.77 -2.20
C THR A 35 18.22 18.12 -1.40
N ASP A 36 18.08 18.46 -0.12
CA ASP A 36 17.03 17.87 0.71
C ASP A 36 15.64 18.33 0.27
N THR A 37 15.54 19.57 -0.22
CA THR A 37 14.32 20.08 -0.83
C THR A 37 13.94 19.22 -2.04
N ASP A 38 14.90 18.85 -2.89
CA ASP A 38 14.63 17.98 -4.04
C ASP A 38 14.14 16.61 -3.59
N ARG A 39 14.80 16.01 -2.58
CA ARG A 39 14.38 14.71 -2.01
C ARG A 39 13.00 14.77 -1.37
N ALA A 40 12.66 15.88 -0.72
CA ALA A 40 11.35 16.09 -0.12
C ALA A 40 10.24 16.16 -1.20
N GLU A 41 10.49 16.80 -2.34
CA GLU A 41 9.52 16.80 -3.45
C GLU A 41 9.38 15.42 -4.09
N LEU A 42 10.49 14.67 -4.26
CA LEU A 42 10.44 13.29 -4.73
C LEU A 42 9.67 12.38 -3.75
N GLN A 43 9.86 12.60 -2.44
CA GLN A 43 9.13 11.86 -1.40
C GLN A 43 7.63 12.04 -1.51
N LYS A 44 7.16 13.28 -1.76
CA LYS A 44 5.72 13.55 -1.95
C LYS A 44 5.16 12.74 -3.11
N GLU A 45 5.90 12.63 -4.22
CA GLU A 45 5.47 11.81 -5.35
C GLU A 45 5.41 10.32 -4.96
N VAL A 46 6.41 9.80 -4.24
CA VAL A 46 6.41 8.42 -3.73
C VAL A 46 5.22 8.15 -2.80
N ASP A 47 4.87 9.10 -1.92
CA ASP A 47 3.73 8.96 -0.99
C ASP A 47 2.39 8.90 -1.73
N GLN A 48 2.23 9.70 -2.78
CA GLN A 48 1.04 9.66 -3.64
C GLN A 48 0.96 8.34 -4.42
N LEU A 49 2.09 7.84 -4.92
CA LEU A 49 2.14 6.56 -5.61
C LEU A 49 1.81 5.39 -4.66
N ALA A 50 2.30 5.40 -3.42
CA ALA A 50 1.96 4.39 -2.42
C ALA A 50 0.46 4.41 -2.05
N SER A 51 -0.14 5.60 -1.95
CA SER A 51 -1.59 5.75 -1.78
C SER A 51 -2.34 5.17 -2.98
N ALA A 52 -1.92 5.50 -4.20
CA ALA A 52 -2.53 4.97 -5.42
C ALA A 52 -2.46 3.43 -5.52
N LEU A 53 -1.38 2.79 -5.04
CA LEU A 53 -1.30 1.33 -4.94
C LEU A 53 -2.36 0.77 -3.98
N THR A 54 -2.59 1.44 -2.85
CA THR A 54 -3.63 1.06 -1.88
C THR A 54 -5.02 1.19 -2.48
N ASP A 55 -5.28 2.27 -3.22
CA ASP A 55 -6.57 2.51 -3.89
C ASP A 55 -6.83 1.47 -4.99
N ILE A 56 -5.85 1.18 -5.85
CA ILE A 56 -5.97 0.13 -6.87
C ILE A 56 -6.31 -1.22 -6.21
N SER A 57 -5.64 -1.56 -5.11
CA SER A 57 -5.90 -2.81 -4.41
C SER A 57 -7.32 -2.90 -3.84
N LYS A 58 -7.86 -1.80 -3.30
CA LYS A 58 -9.18 -1.76 -2.66
C LYS A 58 -10.33 -1.57 -3.65
N ASP A 59 -10.10 -0.83 -4.73
CA ASP A 59 -11.14 -0.48 -5.70
C ASP A 59 -11.23 -1.48 -6.87
N THR A 60 -10.24 -2.36 -7.03
CA THR A 60 -10.29 -3.40 -8.07
C THR A 60 -11.25 -4.51 -7.69
N GLN A 61 -12.46 -4.40 -8.23
CA GLN A 61 -13.56 -5.33 -7.99
C GLN A 61 -14.08 -5.97 -9.26
N PHE A 62 -14.58 -7.19 -9.13
CA PHE A 62 -15.44 -7.82 -10.15
C PHE A 62 -16.67 -8.43 -9.50
N ASN A 63 -17.85 -7.97 -9.91
CA ASN A 63 -19.14 -8.43 -9.36
C ASN A 63 -19.18 -8.31 -7.83
N GLU A 64 -18.85 -7.12 -7.31
CA GLU A 64 -18.84 -6.77 -5.87
C GLU A 64 -17.84 -7.58 -5.02
N LYS A 65 -16.87 -8.24 -5.66
CA LYS A 65 -15.79 -8.95 -4.97
C LYS A 65 -14.47 -8.24 -5.22
N ASP A 66 -13.78 -7.91 -4.14
CA ASP A 66 -12.41 -7.43 -4.16
C ASP A 66 -11.50 -8.52 -4.72
N LEU A 67 -10.60 -8.15 -5.63
CA LEU A 67 -9.72 -9.10 -6.30
C LEU A 67 -8.30 -9.09 -5.75
N LEU A 68 -7.82 -7.96 -5.25
CA LEU A 68 -6.40 -7.74 -4.97
C LEU A 68 -6.07 -7.64 -3.48
N THR A 69 -7.02 -7.91 -2.59
CA THR A 69 -6.86 -7.80 -1.13
C THR A 69 -6.39 -9.09 -0.46
N GLY A 70 -6.10 -10.14 -1.24
CA GLY A 70 -5.65 -11.45 -0.75
C GLY A 70 -6.76 -12.42 -0.33
N ASP A 71 -7.99 -11.94 -0.15
CA ASP A 71 -9.14 -12.77 0.23
C ASP A 71 -9.83 -13.43 -0.99
N PHE A 72 -9.40 -13.09 -2.21
CA PHE A 72 -10.05 -13.56 -3.41
C PHE A 72 -9.68 -15.01 -3.73
N GLU A 73 -10.62 -15.91 -3.52
CA GLU A 73 -10.59 -17.28 -4.05
C GLU A 73 -11.85 -17.60 -4.84
N ALA A 74 -11.68 -18.13 -6.04
CA ALA A 74 -12.78 -18.57 -6.88
C ALA A 74 -12.50 -19.94 -7.51
N THR A 75 -13.47 -20.83 -7.43
CA THR A 75 -13.47 -22.11 -8.16
C THR A 75 -14.45 -22.03 -9.31
N PHE A 76 -13.94 -22.20 -10.52
CA PHE A 76 -14.70 -22.17 -11.74
C PHE A 76 -14.96 -23.58 -12.26
N HIS A 77 -16.21 -23.88 -12.61
CA HIS A 77 -16.53 -25.12 -13.31
C HIS A 77 -16.23 -24.95 -14.79
N VAL A 78 -15.28 -25.74 -15.29
CA VAL A 78 -14.75 -25.64 -16.66
C VAL A 78 -15.01 -26.91 -17.43
N GLY A 79 -16.12 -27.61 -17.15
CA GLY A 79 -16.46 -28.84 -17.82
C GLY A 79 -17.90 -29.29 -17.57
N ALA A 80 -18.29 -30.42 -18.16
CA ALA A 80 -19.64 -30.98 -18.03
C ALA A 80 -19.73 -32.03 -16.90
N ASN A 81 -18.57 -32.56 -16.46
CA ASN A 81 -18.49 -33.63 -15.47
C ASN A 81 -18.06 -33.10 -14.09
N GLN A 82 -18.51 -33.77 -13.04
CA GLN A 82 -18.09 -33.47 -11.67
C GLN A 82 -16.56 -33.50 -11.52
N GLY A 83 -16.01 -32.51 -10.83
CA GLY A 83 -14.57 -32.39 -10.58
C GLY A 83 -13.76 -31.63 -11.64
N GLN A 84 -14.38 -31.21 -12.75
CA GLN A 84 -13.73 -30.37 -13.75
C GLN A 84 -13.70 -28.90 -13.32
N ASN A 85 -12.88 -28.61 -12.31
CA ASN A 85 -12.78 -27.30 -11.68
C ASN A 85 -11.41 -26.65 -11.92
N LEU A 86 -11.42 -25.31 -11.98
CA LEU A 86 -10.23 -24.47 -11.98
C LEU A 86 -10.32 -23.51 -10.80
N SER A 87 -9.42 -23.65 -9.84
CA SER A 87 -9.29 -22.72 -8.72
C SER A 87 -8.33 -21.60 -9.10
N VAL A 88 -8.71 -20.37 -8.77
CA VAL A 88 -7.92 -19.16 -8.93
C VAL A 88 -7.94 -18.44 -7.59
N ALA A 89 -6.75 -18.14 -7.08
CA ALA A 89 -6.56 -17.30 -5.91
C ALA A 89 -5.66 -16.14 -6.33
N ILE A 90 -5.93 -14.94 -5.81
CA ILE A 90 -5.12 -13.74 -6.05
C ILE A 90 -4.64 -13.24 -4.69
N ASP A 91 -3.33 -13.12 -4.55
CA ASP A 91 -2.69 -12.69 -3.30
C ASP A 91 -2.86 -11.17 -3.10
N ASP A 92 -2.59 -10.67 -1.88
CA ASP A 92 -2.72 -9.24 -1.56
C ASP A 92 -1.64 -8.41 -2.28
N MET A 93 -2.08 -7.50 -3.14
CA MET A 93 -1.25 -6.61 -3.96
C MET A 93 -1.35 -5.14 -3.52
N GLY A 94 -1.88 -4.90 -2.32
CA GLY A 94 -1.89 -3.59 -1.68
C GLY A 94 -0.52 -3.13 -1.22
N ALA A 95 -0.39 -1.82 -0.98
CA ALA A 95 0.88 -1.21 -0.61
C ALA A 95 1.48 -1.80 0.69
N ASP A 96 0.64 -2.21 1.65
CA ASP A 96 1.07 -2.83 2.91
C ASP A 96 1.71 -4.21 2.72
N SER A 97 1.04 -5.08 1.95
CA SER A 97 1.55 -6.40 1.58
C SER A 97 2.86 -6.29 0.80
N LEU A 98 2.91 -5.35 -0.16
CA LEU A 98 4.09 -5.07 -0.98
C LEU A 98 5.20 -4.30 -0.25
N LYS A 99 4.99 -3.90 1.01
CA LYS A 99 5.92 -3.06 1.80
C LYS A 99 6.26 -1.73 1.12
N ALA A 100 5.38 -1.26 0.25
CA ALA A 100 5.46 0.04 -0.43
C ALA A 100 4.76 1.17 0.36
N GLY A 101 3.83 0.80 1.23
CA GLY A 101 3.09 1.66 2.15
C GLY A 101 2.73 0.87 3.41
N PHE A 102 2.14 1.51 4.41
CA PHE A 102 1.50 0.83 5.53
C PHE A 102 0.45 1.73 6.19
N VAL A 103 -0.51 1.09 6.86
CA VAL A 103 -1.44 1.76 7.78
C VAL A 103 -1.38 1.01 9.12
N GLU A 104 -0.93 1.69 10.18
CA GLU A 104 -0.81 1.15 11.52
C GLU A 104 -1.79 1.81 12.49
N LYS A 105 -2.53 1.01 13.25
CA LYS A 105 -3.43 1.49 14.30
C LYS A 105 -2.82 1.25 15.68
N VAL A 106 -2.76 2.30 16.49
CA VAL A 106 -2.28 2.27 17.87
C VAL A 106 -3.38 2.79 18.77
N ALA A 107 -3.99 1.91 19.57
CA ALA A 107 -5.07 2.27 20.47
C ALA A 107 -4.54 2.78 21.82
N GLU A 108 -5.40 3.51 22.52
CA GLU A 108 -5.22 3.82 23.94
C GLU A 108 -3.92 4.56 24.33
N GLN A 109 -3.42 5.45 23.46
CA GLN A 109 -2.29 6.31 23.78
C GLN A 109 -2.72 7.44 24.72
N GLU A 110 -1.81 7.90 25.59
CA GLU A 110 -2.06 9.03 26.49
C GLU A 110 -2.27 10.32 25.69
N SER A 111 -3.27 11.14 26.06
CA SER A 111 -3.49 12.43 25.39
C SER A 111 -2.37 13.43 25.74
N GLY A 112 -1.46 13.73 24.81
CA GLY A 112 -0.46 14.81 24.92
C GLY A 112 -0.88 16.09 24.21
N GLU A 113 0.05 16.71 23.47
CA GLU A 113 -0.25 17.81 22.52
C GLU A 113 -1.02 17.34 21.26
N LEU A 114 -1.21 16.03 21.12
CA LEU A 114 -2.07 15.45 20.08
C LEU A 114 -3.54 15.59 20.49
N GLU A 115 -4.34 16.19 19.62
CA GLU A 115 -5.77 16.42 19.85
C GLU A 115 -6.63 15.50 18.97
N ALA A 116 -7.74 15.01 19.53
CA ALA A 116 -8.67 14.17 18.79
C ALA A 116 -9.34 14.94 17.63
N GLY A 117 -9.49 14.29 16.48
CA GLY A 117 -10.04 14.86 15.27
C GLY A 117 -9.00 15.52 14.35
N ASN A 118 -7.76 15.65 14.81
CA ASN A 118 -6.67 16.22 14.00
C ASN A 118 -5.92 15.13 13.21
N THR A 119 -5.34 15.56 12.09
CA THR A 119 -4.39 14.77 11.31
C THR A 119 -3.08 15.54 11.28
N TYR A 120 -2.00 14.86 11.62
CA TYR A 120 -0.67 15.42 11.70
C TYR A 120 0.15 14.91 10.51
N SER A 121 0.79 15.81 9.78
CA SER A 121 1.74 15.43 8.74
C SER A 121 3.09 15.08 9.35
N VAL A 122 3.72 14.01 8.85
CA VAL A 122 5.04 13.58 9.30
C VAL A 122 6.08 14.24 8.40
N VAL A 123 6.97 15.02 9.01
CA VAL A 123 8.00 15.77 8.28
C VAL A 123 9.37 15.38 8.80
N SER A 124 10.29 15.06 7.89
CA SER A 124 11.71 14.89 8.22
C SER A 124 12.46 16.21 8.11
N PHE A 125 13.47 16.40 8.95
CA PHE A 125 14.33 17.59 8.96
C PHE A 125 15.77 17.21 9.31
N LYS A 126 16.68 18.18 9.18
CA LYS A 126 18.09 18.03 9.54
C LYS A 126 18.41 18.60 10.91
N ALA A 127 19.50 18.12 11.50
CA ALA A 127 20.06 18.71 12.72
C ALA A 127 20.32 20.23 12.61
N THR A 128 20.59 20.75 11.40
CA THR A 128 20.76 22.19 11.18
C THR A 128 19.45 22.99 11.29
N ASP A 129 18.30 22.34 11.09
CA ASP A 129 16.98 22.99 11.11
C ASP A 129 16.50 23.21 12.54
N ILE A 130 17.06 22.47 13.50
CA ILE A 130 16.83 22.61 14.94
C ILE A 130 17.94 23.41 15.65
N MET A 131 18.82 24.11 14.93
CA MET A 131 19.86 24.92 15.59
C MET A 131 19.38 26.35 15.86
N ASP A 132 19.45 26.77 17.13
CA ASP A 132 19.35 28.16 17.59
C ASP A 132 20.76 28.72 17.91
N ASP A 133 21.19 29.74 17.17
CA ASP A 133 22.52 30.38 17.27
C ASP A 133 23.71 29.41 17.43
N GLY A 134 23.66 28.26 16.75
CA GLY A 134 24.72 27.23 16.78
C GLY A 134 24.63 26.23 17.95
N THR A 135 23.55 26.24 18.72
CA THR A 135 23.18 25.27 19.76
C THR A 135 21.85 24.61 19.37
N GLU A 136 21.51 23.41 19.86
CA GLU A 136 20.19 22.82 19.56
C GLU A 136 19.05 23.61 20.23
N ALA A 137 17.91 23.69 19.54
CA ALA A 137 16.68 24.46 19.78
C ALA A 137 16.07 24.33 21.19
N GLY A 138 16.44 23.27 21.89
CA GLY A 138 15.83 22.91 23.15
C GLY A 138 16.46 21.67 23.74
N VAL A 139 16.20 21.45 25.02
CA VAL A 139 16.56 20.22 25.71
C VAL A 139 15.69 19.09 25.15
N GLY A 140 16.31 17.98 24.74
CA GLY A 140 15.62 16.75 24.32
C GLY A 140 15.27 16.65 22.83
N VAL A 141 15.68 17.60 21.99
CA VAL A 141 15.47 17.57 20.52
C VAL A 141 16.75 17.31 19.73
N GLU A 142 17.89 17.09 20.40
CA GLU A 142 19.24 17.08 19.83
C GLU A 142 19.42 16.03 18.72
N ASP A 143 18.86 14.84 18.92
CA ASP A 143 18.93 13.74 17.97
C ASP A 143 17.68 13.61 17.08
N ALA A 144 16.74 14.55 17.16
CA ALA A 144 15.49 14.43 16.44
C ALA A 144 15.71 14.58 14.92
N LYS A 145 14.97 13.79 14.16
CA LYS A 145 15.00 13.74 12.68
C LYS A 145 13.63 13.91 12.05
N TYR A 146 12.58 13.65 12.80
CA TYR A 146 11.20 13.65 12.32
C TYR A 146 10.33 14.44 13.29
N ALA A 147 9.29 15.09 12.78
CA ALA A 147 8.30 15.79 13.58
C ALA A 147 6.90 15.57 13.06
N LEU A 148 5.93 15.67 13.97
CA LEU A 148 4.51 15.77 13.65
C LEU A 148 4.14 17.25 13.56
N LYS A 149 3.54 17.61 12.44
CA LYS A 149 3.07 18.96 12.14
C LYS A 149 1.55 18.96 12.03
N ASP A 150 0.89 19.80 12.80
CA ASP A 150 -0.57 19.96 12.81
C ASP A 150 -1.11 20.61 11.51
N ASN A 151 -2.43 20.74 11.43
CA ASN A 151 -3.12 21.37 10.30
C ASN A 151 -2.85 22.88 10.19
N ASP A 152 -2.49 23.53 11.29
CA ASP A 152 -2.17 24.97 11.35
C ASP A 152 -0.70 25.25 10.97
N GLY A 153 0.09 24.18 10.82
CA GLY A 153 1.47 24.20 10.43
C GLY A 153 2.47 24.35 11.57
N ASN A 154 2.07 24.06 12.80
CA ASN A 154 2.96 24.01 13.96
C ASN A 154 3.44 22.57 14.21
N PHE A 155 4.68 22.45 14.67
CA PHE A 155 5.25 21.19 15.14
C PHE A 155 4.78 20.94 16.57
N VAL A 156 4.32 19.72 16.84
CA VAL A 156 3.74 19.32 18.14
C VAL A 156 4.49 18.17 18.82
N ALA A 157 5.24 17.38 18.06
CA ALA A 157 6.01 16.25 18.57
C ALA A 157 7.23 15.99 17.68
N VAL A 158 8.28 15.41 18.25
CA VAL A 158 9.53 15.08 17.55
C VAL A 158 9.92 13.62 17.77
N SER A 159 10.70 13.06 16.86
CA SER A 159 11.21 11.70 16.93
C SER A 159 12.61 11.59 16.36
N LYS A 160 13.44 10.74 16.99
CA LYS A 160 14.77 10.35 16.50
C LYS A 160 14.70 9.24 15.45
N ASP A 161 13.82 8.26 15.65
CA ASP A 161 13.80 7.00 14.91
C ASP A 161 12.55 6.82 14.03
N GLY A 162 11.57 7.71 14.15
CA GLY A 162 10.26 7.63 13.50
C GLY A 162 9.31 6.64 14.16
N LYS A 163 9.69 5.97 15.25
CA LYS A 163 8.84 5.04 15.99
C LYS A 163 8.26 5.68 17.23
N THR A 164 9.09 6.38 17.99
CA THR A 164 8.68 7.04 19.23
C THR A 164 8.65 8.54 19.00
N TYR A 165 7.45 9.12 19.04
CA TYR A 165 7.23 10.55 18.95
C TYR A 165 6.97 11.11 20.35
N THR A 166 7.86 12.00 20.78
CA THR A 166 7.79 12.67 22.07
C THR A 166 7.16 14.05 21.89
N ASP A 167 6.19 14.39 22.73
CA ASP A 167 5.50 15.68 22.67
C ASP A 167 6.43 16.87 22.97
N LEU A 168 6.14 17.99 22.30
CA LEU A 168 6.74 19.27 22.63
C LEU A 168 5.99 19.90 23.80
N ASN A 169 6.67 20.78 24.54
CA ASN A 169 6.09 21.51 25.66
C ASN A 169 5.04 22.55 25.21
N ALA A 170 5.10 22.97 23.95
CA ALA A 170 4.10 23.78 23.27
C ALA A 170 4.25 23.61 21.75
N PRO A 171 3.18 23.80 20.95
CA PRO A 171 3.28 23.84 19.50
C PRO A 171 4.17 25.00 19.05
N VAL A 172 5.07 24.75 18.08
CA VAL A 172 6.00 25.75 17.56
C VAL A 172 5.94 25.86 16.03
N SER A 173 6.01 27.07 15.50
CA SER A 173 6.02 27.29 14.03
C SER A 173 7.39 27.05 13.40
N ASP A 174 8.47 27.22 14.17
CA ASP A 174 9.84 26.95 13.76
C ASP A 174 10.43 25.84 14.64
N LEU A 175 11.07 24.86 14.01
CA LEU A 175 11.74 23.74 14.70
C LEU A 175 12.86 24.22 15.63
N LYS A 176 13.37 25.44 15.41
CA LYS A 176 14.37 26.08 16.27
C LYS A 176 13.87 26.47 17.66
N ASP A 177 12.55 26.58 17.83
CA ASP A 177 11.94 26.88 19.12
C ASP A 177 11.47 25.61 19.86
N ALA A 178 11.63 24.44 19.24
CA ALA A 178 11.12 23.17 19.74
C ALA A 178 11.80 22.75 21.04
N LYS A 179 10.99 22.46 22.07
CA LYS A 179 11.44 21.98 23.39
C LYS A 179 10.54 20.84 23.83
N VAL A 180 11.12 19.70 24.20
CA VAL A 180 10.37 18.57 24.78
C VAL A 180 9.98 18.91 26.23
N ALA A 181 8.84 18.39 26.70
CA ALA A 181 8.40 18.59 28.07
C ALA A 181 9.40 17.98 29.09
N GLU A 182 9.94 18.79 29.99
CA GLU A 182 10.98 18.36 30.95
C GLU A 182 10.44 17.43 32.06
N THR A 183 9.14 17.46 32.33
CA THR A 183 8.50 16.64 33.38
C THR A 183 7.47 15.70 32.78
N SER A 184 7.82 14.41 32.70
CA SER A 184 6.98 13.33 32.15
C SER A 184 6.50 13.61 30.72
N PRO A 185 7.42 13.68 29.73
CA PRO A 185 7.04 13.82 28.34
C PRO A 185 6.15 12.65 27.93
N LYS A 186 5.11 12.94 27.16
CA LYS A 186 4.22 11.90 26.64
C LYS A 186 4.78 11.43 25.31
N GLU A 187 4.79 10.11 25.18
CA GLU A 187 5.32 9.45 24.00
C GLU A 187 4.20 8.68 23.31
N VAL A 188 4.21 8.77 21.99
CA VAL A 188 3.44 7.91 21.11
C VAL A 188 4.41 6.95 20.47
N THR A 189 4.13 5.65 20.57
CA THR A 189 4.98 4.61 20.00
C THR A 189 4.26 3.85 18.89
N PHE A 190 4.95 3.70 17.77
CA PHE A 190 4.54 2.89 16.62
C PHE A 190 5.48 1.69 16.47
N THR A 191 4.93 0.59 15.98
CA THR A 191 5.69 -0.63 15.65
C THR A 191 6.58 -0.38 14.43
N ASN A 192 6.00 0.24 13.40
CA ASN A 192 6.70 0.66 12.20
C ASN A 192 7.27 2.07 12.37
N ALA A 193 8.39 2.35 11.72
CA ALA A 193 8.93 3.69 11.68
C ALA A 193 8.10 4.55 10.72
N VAL A 194 7.32 5.48 11.26
CA VAL A 194 6.56 6.48 10.53
C VAL A 194 7.50 7.64 10.22
N LYS A 195 8.13 7.63 9.03
CA LYS A 195 9.11 8.65 8.60
C LYS A 195 8.52 9.67 7.61
N ASN A 196 7.34 9.37 7.08
CA ASN A 196 6.59 10.11 6.08
C ASN A 196 5.09 9.83 6.25
N GLY A 197 4.26 10.51 5.46
CA GLY A 197 2.81 10.36 5.49
C GLY A 197 2.16 11.15 6.62
N SER A 198 1.24 10.53 7.34
CA SER A 198 0.43 11.22 8.35
C SER A 198 0.07 10.34 9.54
N VAL A 199 -0.31 10.98 10.64
CA VAL A 199 -0.86 10.37 11.83
C VAL A 199 -2.21 11.03 12.10
N SER A 200 -3.30 10.29 11.96
CA SER A 200 -4.63 10.76 12.34
C SER A 200 -4.95 10.32 13.76
N VAL A 201 -5.68 11.17 14.48
CA VAL A 201 -6.00 10.98 15.89
C VAL A 201 -7.51 10.95 16.05
N ALA A 202 -8.03 9.85 16.57
CA ALA A 202 -9.42 9.67 16.94
C ALA A 202 -9.57 9.67 18.46
N ASN A 203 -10.75 10.06 18.93
CA ASN A 203 -11.06 9.97 20.35
C ASN A 203 -11.22 8.50 20.74
N SER A 204 -10.45 8.03 21.73
CA SER A 204 -10.61 6.68 22.24
C SER A 204 -11.89 6.56 23.07
N ALA A 205 -12.41 5.35 23.22
CA ALA A 205 -13.55 5.08 24.09
C ALA A 205 -13.23 5.36 25.59
N THR A 206 -11.94 5.39 25.94
CA THR A 206 -11.46 5.67 27.29
C THR A 206 -11.13 7.16 27.46
N SER A 207 -11.65 7.80 28.50
CA SER A 207 -11.40 9.21 28.78
C SER A 207 -9.91 9.51 28.97
N GLY A 208 -9.40 10.55 28.29
CA GLY A 208 -7.99 10.95 28.34
C GLY A 208 -7.05 10.12 27.47
N LYS A 209 -7.59 9.19 26.68
CA LYS A 209 -6.83 8.38 25.72
C LYS A 209 -7.22 8.67 24.28
N LEU A 210 -6.30 8.41 23.36
CA LEU A 210 -6.43 8.61 21.93
C LEU A 210 -6.18 7.31 21.19
N ASP A 211 -6.93 7.09 20.11
CA ASP A 211 -6.65 6.04 19.14
C ASP A 211 -6.00 6.69 17.93
N LEU A 212 -4.82 6.23 17.53
CA LEU A 212 -4.04 6.79 16.44
C LEU A 212 -4.02 5.84 15.26
N GLU A 213 -4.06 6.41 14.07
CA GLU A 213 -3.83 5.69 12.81
C GLU A 213 -2.71 6.41 12.05
N ALA A 214 -1.55 5.76 11.96
CA ALA A 214 -0.42 6.23 11.17
C ALA A 214 -0.47 5.62 9.77
N THR A 215 -0.38 6.46 8.76
CA THR A 215 -0.16 6.06 7.37
C THR A 215 1.24 6.50 6.95
N GLY A 216 2.02 5.58 6.40
CA GLY A 216 3.38 5.85 5.96
C GLY A 216 3.80 4.92 4.83
N GLY A 217 5.07 4.96 4.46
CA GLY A 217 5.56 4.07 3.42
C GLY A 217 7.05 4.13 3.20
N ILE A 218 7.45 3.90 1.96
CA ILE A 218 8.85 3.95 1.58
C ILE A 218 9.39 5.37 1.73
N TYR A 219 10.44 5.51 2.54
CA TYR A 219 11.14 6.77 2.75
C TYR A 219 12.40 6.83 1.88
N ILE A 220 12.51 7.90 1.09
CA ILE A 220 13.61 8.23 0.18
C ILE A 220 14.21 9.61 0.48
N GLY A 221 13.89 10.22 1.64
CA GLY A 221 14.39 11.54 2.03
C GLY A 221 15.89 11.58 2.40
N GLU A 222 16.48 10.42 2.72
CA GLU A 222 17.94 10.25 2.90
C GLU A 222 18.49 9.30 1.83
N GLN A 223 19.73 9.50 1.39
CA GLN A 223 20.40 8.61 0.41
C GLN A 223 20.38 7.15 0.86
N ALA A 224 20.77 6.88 2.10
CA ALA A 224 20.85 5.52 2.63
C ALA A 224 19.47 4.84 2.72
N ASP A 225 18.40 5.62 2.89
CA ASP A 225 17.04 5.09 2.89
C ASP A 225 16.50 4.92 1.46
N ALA A 226 16.89 5.78 0.52
CA ALA A 226 16.61 5.61 -0.91
C ALA A 226 17.26 4.33 -1.48
N ASP A 227 18.46 3.96 -1.04
CA ASP A 227 19.09 2.70 -1.46
C ASP A 227 18.32 1.47 -0.97
N LYS A 228 17.82 1.51 0.28
CA LYS A 228 16.96 0.45 0.81
C LYS A 228 15.63 0.39 0.06
N ALA A 229 15.05 1.57 -0.23
CA ALA A 229 13.81 1.71 -0.99
C ALA A 229 13.89 1.00 -2.35
N ILE A 230 14.98 1.16 -3.10
CA ILE A 230 15.17 0.48 -4.39
C ILE A 230 15.03 -1.04 -4.24
N THR A 231 15.59 -1.63 -3.18
CA THR A 231 15.53 -3.08 -2.94
C THR A 231 14.13 -3.54 -2.54
N THR A 232 13.46 -2.78 -1.68
CA THR A 232 12.06 -3.06 -1.28
C THR A 232 11.13 -2.98 -2.49
N ILE A 233 11.24 -1.93 -3.31
CA ILE A 233 10.42 -1.74 -4.51
C ILE A 233 10.72 -2.84 -5.54
N GLN A 234 11.97 -3.25 -5.71
CA GLN A 234 12.31 -4.36 -6.60
C GLN A 234 11.62 -5.66 -6.15
N SER A 235 11.62 -5.94 -4.85
CA SER A 235 10.95 -7.12 -4.30
C SER A 235 9.43 -7.08 -4.54
N ALA A 236 8.82 -5.89 -4.43
CA ALA A 236 7.41 -5.68 -4.77
C ALA A 236 7.14 -5.89 -6.26
N ILE A 237 7.99 -5.37 -7.17
CA ILE A 237 7.89 -5.58 -8.62
C ILE A 237 7.95 -7.06 -8.96
N ASP A 238 8.87 -7.80 -8.36
CA ASP A 238 9.03 -9.23 -8.59
C ASP A 238 7.79 -10.01 -8.13
N THR A 239 7.20 -9.61 -7.00
CA THR A 239 5.96 -10.20 -6.45
C THR A 239 4.77 -9.97 -7.39
N VAL A 240 4.54 -8.72 -7.82
CA VAL A 240 3.46 -8.38 -8.77
C VAL A 240 3.66 -9.08 -10.11
N SER A 241 4.91 -9.19 -10.57
CA SER A 241 5.23 -9.88 -11.82
C SER A 241 4.94 -11.39 -11.74
N ALA A 242 5.22 -12.01 -10.61
CA ALA A 242 4.88 -13.42 -10.36
C ALA A 242 3.35 -13.63 -10.38
N GLU A 243 2.59 -12.75 -9.73
CA GLU A 243 1.12 -12.86 -9.71
C GLU A 243 0.51 -12.66 -11.11
N ARG A 244 1.01 -11.69 -11.90
CA ARG A 244 0.62 -11.53 -13.31
C ARG A 244 0.91 -12.76 -14.15
N SER A 245 2.08 -13.38 -13.95
CA SER A 245 2.45 -14.61 -14.66
C SER A 245 1.49 -15.76 -14.36
N LYS A 246 1.11 -15.92 -13.08
CA LYS A 246 0.11 -16.89 -12.63
C LYS A 246 -1.26 -16.64 -13.27
N LEU A 247 -1.74 -15.39 -13.32
CA LEU A 247 -3.00 -15.04 -13.96
C LEU A 247 -2.99 -15.28 -15.48
N GLY A 248 -1.90 -14.93 -16.16
CA GLY A 248 -1.74 -15.22 -17.60
C GLY A 248 -1.74 -16.73 -17.89
N ALA A 249 -1.11 -17.54 -17.04
CA ALA A 249 -1.16 -19.00 -17.17
C ALA A 249 -2.58 -19.56 -17.01
N VAL A 250 -3.35 -19.02 -16.06
CA VAL A 250 -4.77 -19.38 -15.85
C VAL A 250 -5.61 -18.98 -17.07
N GLN A 251 -5.40 -17.80 -17.64
CA GLN A 251 -6.07 -17.34 -18.86
C GLN A 251 -5.81 -18.29 -20.04
N ASN A 252 -4.55 -18.61 -20.31
CA ASN A 252 -4.18 -19.55 -21.37
C ASN A 252 -4.85 -20.93 -21.19
N ARG A 253 -4.87 -21.44 -19.95
CA ARG A 253 -5.54 -22.71 -19.63
C ARG A 253 -7.05 -22.64 -19.85
N LEU A 254 -7.69 -21.52 -19.51
CA LEU A 254 -9.11 -21.29 -19.77
C LEU A 254 -9.41 -21.28 -21.27
N ASP A 255 -8.62 -20.57 -22.08
CA ASP A 255 -8.83 -20.49 -23.52
C ASP A 255 -8.71 -21.87 -24.18
N HIS A 256 -7.71 -22.66 -23.78
CA HIS A 256 -7.59 -24.05 -24.25
C HIS A 256 -8.77 -24.92 -23.81
N THR A 257 -9.24 -24.76 -22.58
CA THR A 257 -10.38 -25.53 -22.06
C THR A 257 -11.67 -25.17 -22.79
N ILE A 258 -11.90 -23.87 -23.04
CA ILE A 258 -13.06 -23.36 -23.79
C ILE A 258 -13.05 -23.89 -25.22
N ASN A 259 -11.91 -23.83 -25.92
CA ASN A 259 -11.79 -24.34 -27.29
C ASN A 259 -12.06 -25.85 -27.35
N ASN A 260 -11.56 -26.62 -26.38
CA ASN A 260 -11.80 -28.06 -26.30
C ASN A 260 -13.28 -28.39 -25.99
N LEU A 261 -13.92 -27.63 -25.11
CA LEU A 261 -15.34 -27.77 -24.80
C LEU A 261 -16.21 -27.40 -26.00
N GLY A 262 -15.88 -26.34 -26.72
CA GLY A 262 -16.57 -25.93 -27.94
C GLY A 262 -16.53 -27.03 -29.00
N ALA A 263 -15.34 -27.57 -29.29
CA ALA A 263 -15.20 -28.69 -30.22
C ALA A 263 -15.97 -29.95 -29.76
N SER A 264 -15.94 -30.26 -28.46
CA SER A 264 -16.67 -31.40 -27.91
C SER A 264 -18.19 -31.19 -27.99
N ALA A 265 -18.69 -29.99 -27.70
CA ALA A 265 -20.10 -29.64 -27.78
C ALA A 265 -20.60 -29.67 -29.23
N GLU A 266 -19.81 -29.19 -30.19
CA GLU A 266 -20.13 -29.26 -31.62
C GLU A 266 -20.22 -30.71 -32.10
N ASN A 267 -19.23 -31.55 -31.74
CA ASN A 267 -19.25 -32.98 -32.07
C ASN A 267 -20.43 -33.71 -31.44
N LEU A 268 -20.78 -33.41 -30.18
CA LEU A 268 -21.94 -34.00 -29.51
C LEU A 268 -23.26 -33.56 -30.15
N THR A 269 -23.39 -32.29 -30.54
CA THR A 269 -24.58 -31.78 -31.23
C THR A 269 -24.74 -32.43 -32.60
N ALA A 270 -23.63 -32.60 -33.35
CA ALA A 270 -23.63 -33.29 -34.64
C ALA A 270 -23.98 -34.78 -34.49
N ALA A 271 -23.49 -35.44 -33.44
CA ALA A 271 -23.84 -36.83 -33.12
C ALA A 271 -25.31 -36.98 -32.70
N GLU A 272 -25.83 -36.07 -31.86
CA GLU A 272 -27.24 -36.05 -31.47
C GLU A 272 -28.15 -35.81 -32.67
N SER A 273 -27.80 -34.85 -33.52
CA SER A 273 -28.53 -34.56 -34.77
C SER A 273 -28.63 -35.81 -35.65
N ARG A 274 -27.51 -36.50 -35.91
CA ARG A 274 -27.50 -37.75 -36.70
C ARG A 274 -28.34 -38.87 -36.09
N ILE A 275 -28.33 -39.02 -34.77
CA ILE A 275 -29.13 -40.05 -34.09
C ILE A 275 -30.62 -39.73 -34.22
N ARG A 276 -31.03 -38.48 -33.96
CA ARG A 276 -32.43 -38.07 -34.10
C ARG A 276 -32.91 -38.13 -35.55
N ASP A 277 -32.09 -37.69 -36.51
CA ASP A 277 -32.47 -37.66 -37.94
C ASP A 277 -32.69 -39.09 -38.47
N VAL A 278 -31.84 -40.05 -38.07
CA VAL A 278 -32.04 -41.48 -38.39
C VAL A 278 -33.31 -42.05 -37.76
N ASP A 279 -33.64 -41.66 -36.52
CA ASP A 279 -34.89 -42.09 -35.88
C ASP A 279 -36.14 -41.51 -36.59
N TYR A 280 -36.09 -40.29 -37.12
CA TYR A 280 -37.18 -39.71 -37.91
C TYR A 280 -37.40 -40.46 -39.24
N ASP A 281 -36.33 -40.82 -39.95
CA ASP A 281 -36.41 -41.59 -41.20
C ASP A 281 -36.98 -43.00 -40.99
N LEU A 282 -36.76 -43.62 -39.81
CA LEU A 282 -37.28 -44.94 -39.48
C LEU A 282 -38.77 -44.96 -39.09
N VAL A 283 -39.29 -43.83 -38.57
CA VAL A 283 -40.70 -43.69 -38.14
C VAL A 283 -41.62 -43.27 -39.31
N ALA A 284 -41.05 -42.69 -40.38
CA ALA A 284 -41.78 -42.28 -41.58
C ALA A 284 -41.94 -43.39 -42.64
N ALA A 285 -41.38 -44.59 -42.42
CA ALA A 285 -41.51 -45.79 -43.25
C ALA A 285 -42.56 -46.77 -42.70
#